data_AF-A0A2W0A413-F1
#
_entry.id   AF-A0A2W0A413-F1
#
_cell.length_a   1.000
_cell.length_b   1.000
_cell.length_c   1.000
_cell.angle_alpha   90.00
_cell.angle_beta   90.00
_cell.angle_gamma   90.00
#
_symmetry.space_group_name_H-M   'P 1'
#
loop_
_entity.id
_entity.type
_entity.pdbx_description
1 polymer ?
#
loop_
_entity_poly.entity_id
_entity_poly.type
_entity_poly.pdbx_seq_one_letter_code
_entity_poly.pdbx_strand_id
1 'polypeptide(L)'
;MHYKNANKCLVCLIILFAADRVCAQETKPQPSTNTYKVEYVFSENQDGKRVNARSYSTLVRVRERGSIRLGSRVPVAVGTLKEGSSSQFQYMDIGVNIDCRIGDEFDSGIALFTNAEISSLTDANRVGNPVVRQSKIQVESIVPLGKQVLLTSADEVEGTRRIQLEVTTTKVK
;
A
#
# COMPACT_ATOMS: atom_id res chain seq x y z
N MET A 1 34.82 25.86 -86.33
CA MET A 1 35.13 24.40 -86.43
C MET A 1 35.78 24.01 -85.11
N HIS A 2 35.08 23.31 -84.19
CA HIS A 2 35.02 21.83 -84.08
C HIS A 2 36.44 21.21 -84.05
N TYR A 3 36.90 20.38 -83.10
CA TYR A 3 36.28 19.64 -81.99
C TYR A 3 37.39 19.00 -81.11
N LYS A 4 37.07 18.80 -79.81
CA LYS A 4 37.54 17.83 -78.77
C LYS A 4 38.81 16.97 -78.95
N ASN A 5 39.53 16.76 -77.83
CA ASN A 5 39.63 15.48 -77.08
C ASN A 5 40.62 15.64 -75.89
N ALA A 6 40.17 15.52 -74.64
CA ALA A 6 40.06 14.28 -73.85
C ALA A 6 41.41 13.77 -73.31
N ASN A 7 41.58 13.74 -71.98
CA ASN A 7 42.39 12.83 -71.13
C ASN A 7 42.71 13.54 -69.79
N LYS A 8 42.66 12.95 -68.59
CA LYS A 8 42.27 11.63 -68.09
C LYS A 8 42.02 11.76 -66.58
N CYS A 9 41.09 10.96 -66.10
CA CYS A 9 40.78 10.66 -64.70
C CYS A 9 42.02 10.52 -63.77
N LEU A 10 41.94 11.14 -62.60
CA LEU A 10 42.36 10.50 -61.34
C LEU A 10 41.55 11.07 -60.18
N VAL A 11 40.40 10.45 -59.88
CA VAL A 11 39.61 10.74 -58.68
C VAL A 11 39.99 9.68 -57.64
N CYS A 12 40.68 10.09 -56.58
CA CYS A 12 40.83 9.29 -55.36
C CYS A 12 39.56 9.42 -54.53
N LEU A 13 38.71 8.41 -54.54
CA LEU A 13 37.54 8.31 -53.67
C LEU A 13 37.93 7.50 -52.42
N ILE A 14 38.29 8.17 -51.33
CA ILE A 14 38.31 7.59 -49.99
C ILE A 14 37.11 8.17 -49.25
N ILE A 15 36.00 7.43 -49.23
CA ILE A 15 34.90 7.69 -48.30
C ILE A 15 35.07 6.68 -47.17
N LEU A 16 35.50 7.18 -46.01
CA LEU A 16 35.51 6.44 -44.75
C LEU A 16 34.08 5.96 -44.46
N PHE A 17 33.91 4.65 -44.30
CA PHE A 17 32.78 4.11 -43.57
C PHE A 17 32.93 4.46 -42.09
N ALA A 18 32.36 5.59 -41.68
CA ALA A 18 32.03 5.81 -40.27
C ALA A 18 30.83 4.92 -39.97
N ALA A 19 31.09 3.78 -39.33
CA ALA A 19 30.04 2.97 -38.74
C ALA A 19 29.48 3.76 -37.54
N ASP A 20 28.38 4.47 -37.75
CA ASP A 20 27.56 5.01 -36.67
C ASP A 20 27.04 3.84 -35.83
N ARG A 21 27.79 3.47 -34.80
CA ARG A 21 27.25 2.72 -33.68
C ARG A 21 26.38 3.68 -32.88
N VAL A 22 25.16 3.89 -33.37
CA VAL A 22 24.03 4.24 -32.51
C VAL A 22 23.82 3.03 -31.62
N CYS A 23 24.55 2.97 -30.51
CA CYS A 23 24.09 2.21 -29.36
C CYS A 23 22.76 2.86 -28.96
N ALA A 24 21.66 2.20 -29.30
CA ALA A 24 20.39 2.45 -28.65
C ALA A 24 20.61 2.27 -27.14
N GLN A 25 20.85 3.37 -26.43
CA GLN A 25 20.79 3.37 -24.98
C GLN A 25 19.31 3.18 -24.65
N GLU A 26 18.94 1.95 -24.30
CA GLU A 26 17.70 1.71 -23.56
C GLU A 26 17.75 2.63 -22.35
N THR A 27 16.95 3.71 -22.39
CA THR A 27 16.74 4.56 -21.23
C THR A 27 16.12 3.66 -20.18
N LYS A 28 16.91 3.22 -19.21
CA LYS A 28 16.38 2.49 -18.06
C LYS A 28 15.25 3.34 -17.48
N PRO A 29 14.03 2.80 -17.32
CA PRO A 29 12.92 3.55 -16.75
C PRO A 29 13.38 4.15 -15.42
N GLN A 30 13.40 5.47 -15.34
CA GLN A 30 13.72 6.14 -14.09
C GLN A 30 12.63 5.75 -13.08
N PRO A 31 12.98 5.26 -11.88
CA PRO A 31 11.98 4.89 -10.88
C PRO A 31 11.08 6.09 -10.61
N SER A 32 9.77 5.91 -10.72
CA SER A 32 8.85 7.01 -10.44
C SER A 32 8.97 7.41 -8.98
N THR A 33 9.00 8.73 -8.75
CA THR A 33 8.99 9.34 -7.42
C THR A 33 7.60 9.87 -7.05
N ASN A 34 6.58 9.43 -7.80
CA ASN A 34 5.19 9.82 -7.60
C ASN A 34 4.77 9.52 -6.16
N THR A 35 4.02 10.45 -5.58
CA THR A 35 3.44 10.31 -4.23
C THR A 35 1.94 10.20 -4.38
N TYR A 36 1.34 9.30 -3.62
CA TYR A 36 -0.09 9.06 -3.60
C TYR A 36 -0.64 9.28 -2.21
N LYS A 37 -1.80 9.91 -2.10
CA LYS A 37 -2.63 9.85 -0.91
C LYS A 37 -3.42 8.55 -0.95
N VAL A 38 -3.24 7.72 0.06
CA VAL A 38 -3.97 6.46 0.26
C VAL A 38 -4.94 6.68 1.40
N GLU A 39 -6.24 6.51 1.13
CA GLU A 39 -7.32 6.75 2.08
C GLU A 39 -8.09 5.46 2.31
N TYR A 40 -8.04 4.95 3.53
CA TYR A 40 -8.79 3.78 3.96
C TYR A 40 -10.07 4.19 4.67
N VAL A 41 -11.12 3.44 4.44
CA VAL A 41 -12.37 3.51 5.20
C VAL A 41 -12.67 2.13 5.75
N PHE A 42 -12.62 2.01 7.08
CA PHE A 42 -13.06 0.82 7.79
C PHE A 42 -14.52 1.02 8.21
N SER A 43 -15.38 0.07 7.89
CA SER A 43 -16.77 0.12 8.30
C SER A 43 -17.27 -1.19 8.88
N GLU A 44 -18.22 -1.06 9.78
CA GLU A 44 -18.97 -2.18 10.33
C GLU A 44 -20.43 -1.96 9.96
N ASN A 45 -21.02 -2.97 9.34
CA ASN A 45 -22.44 -3.03 9.02
C ASN A 45 -23.08 -4.07 9.93
N GLN A 46 -24.24 -3.79 10.51
CA GLN A 46 -25.00 -4.73 11.32
C GLN A 46 -26.44 -4.71 10.83
N ASP A 47 -27.00 -5.89 10.55
CA ASP A 47 -28.35 -6.04 10.00
C ASP A 47 -28.59 -5.18 8.75
N GLY A 48 -27.57 -5.11 7.88
CA GLY A 48 -27.59 -4.34 6.63
C GLY A 48 -27.43 -2.83 6.80
N LYS A 49 -27.28 -2.30 8.02
CA LYS A 49 -27.06 -0.88 8.29
C LYS A 49 -25.63 -0.62 8.71
N ARG A 50 -25.03 0.45 8.19
CA ARG A 50 -23.69 0.89 8.61
C ARG A 50 -23.75 1.45 10.04
N VAL A 51 -23.16 0.74 10.99
CA VAL A 51 -23.15 1.10 12.42
C VAL A 51 -21.86 1.79 12.84
N ASN A 52 -20.78 1.63 12.08
CA ASN A 52 -19.51 2.29 12.36
C ASN A 52 -18.76 2.62 11.06
N ALA A 53 -18.00 3.70 11.09
CA ALA A 53 -17.21 4.22 9.98
C ALA A 53 -16.01 4.99 10.52
N ARG A 54 -14.79 4.61 10.12
CA ARG A 54 -13.57 5.35 10.47
C ARG A 54 -12.68 5.47 9.25
N SER A 55 -12.08 6.64 9.06
CA SER A 55 -11.22 6.95 7.94
C SER A 55 -9.77 7.14 8.38
N TYR A 56 -8.83 6.62 7.61
CA TYR A 56 -7.40 6.73 7.85
C TYR A 56 -6.70 7.09 6.56
N SER A 57 -5.78 8.04 6.56
CA SER A 57 -5.07 8.44 5.35
C SER A 57 -3.58 8.64 5.59
N THR A 58 -2.78 8.33 4.58
CA THR A 58 -1.35 8.61 4.59
C THR A 58 -0.86 8.92 3.17
N LEU A 59 0.31 9.57 3.07
CA LEU A 59 1.00 9.78 1.80
C LEU A 59 2.06 8.70 1.62
N VAL A 60 2.12 8.09 0.44
CA VAL A 60 3.05 7.00 0.13
C VAL A 60 3.70 7.26 -1.20
N ARG A 61 5.03 7.25 -1.24
CA ARG A 61 5.77 7.28 -2.49
C ARG A 61 5.77 5.90 -3.14
N VAL A 62 5.80 5.86 -4.47
CA VAL A 62 6.00 4.61 -5.22
C VAL A 62 7.24 3.87 -4.71
N ARG A 63 7.11 2.56 -4.51
CA ARG A 63 8.12 1.64 -3.95
C ARG A 63 8.51 1.89 -2.49
N GLU A 64 7.84 2.80 -1.79
CA GLU A 64 8.00 3.02 -0.35
C GLU A 64 6.80 2.49 0.46
N ARG A 65 6.98 2.43 1.79
CA ARG A 65 5.94 1.99 2.74
C ARG A 65 5.36 3.18 3.48
N GLY A 66 4.02 3.24 3.57
CA GLY A 66 3.30 4.07 4.51
C GLY A 66 2.82 3.24 5.70
N SER A 67 2.73 3.86 6.88
CA SER A 67 2.15 3.25 8.06
C SER A 67 1.25 4.21 8.83
N ILE A 68 0.23 3.66 9.48
CA ILE A 68 -0.69 4.35 10.38
C ILE A 68 -0.79 3.52 11.65
N ARG A 69 -0.47 4.12 12.80
CA ARG A 69 -0.47 3.48 14.12
C ARG A 69 -1.26 4.36 15.08
N LEU A 70 -2.42 3.89 15.50
CA LEU A 70 -3.32 4.62 16.40
C LEU A 70 -3.82 3.64 17.45
N GLY A 71 -3.73 3.95 18.74
CA GLY A 71 -4.17 3.00 19.75
C GLY A 71 -3.77 3.34 21.16
N SER A 72 -4.02 2.40 22.07
CA SER A 72 -3.67 2.45 23.48
C SER A 72 -2.94 1.18 23.88
N ARG A 73 -2.07 1.28 24.90
CA ARG A 73 -1.41 0.13 25.52
C ARG A 73 -2.19 -0.28 26.75
N VAL A 74 -2.79 -1.45 26.73
CA VAL A 74 -3.64 -1.96 27.81
C VAL A 74 -2.81 -2.89 28.71
N PRO A 75 -2.72 -2.63 30.03
CA PRO A 75 -2.07 -3.54 30.96
C PRO A 75 -2.96 -4.78 31.22
N VAL A 76 -2.35 -5.95 31.25
CA VAL A 76 -2.96 -7.26 31.50
C VAL A 76 -2.22 -7.91 32.65
N ALA A 77 -2.91 -8.26 33.73
CA ALA A 77 -2.30 -8.92 34.88
C ALA A 77 -2.00 -10.39 34.55
N VAL A 78 -0.76 -10.84 34.71
CA VAL A 78 -0.32 -12.20 34.30
C VAL A 78 0.03 -13.13 35.47
N GLY A 79 -0.47 -12.86 36.69
CA GLY A 79 -0.35 -13.80 37.80
C GLY A 79 -1.07 -13.38 39.09
N THR A 80 -1.56 -14.37 39.84
CA THR A 80 -1.94 -14.22 41.25
C THR A 80 -0.70 -14.37 42.13
N LEU A 81 -0.47 -13.35 42.93
CA LEU A 81 0.67 -13.23 43.81
C LEU A 81 0.44 -14.05 45.07
N LYS A 82 1.47 -14.77 45.52
CA LYS A 82 1.55 -15.20 46.91
C LYS A 82 1.56 -13.95 47.79
N GLU A 83 0.94 -14.05 48.96
CA GLU A 83 0.78 -12.97 49.94
C GLU A 83 2.09 -12.17 50.09
N GLY A 84 2.06 -10.87 49.74
CA GLY A 84 3.21 -9.96 49.83
C GLY A 84 4.01 -9.66 48.56
N SER A 85 3.61 -10.15 47.37
CA SER A 85 4.27 -9.80 46.10
C SER A 85 3.47 -8.77 45.26
N SER A 86 4.13 -8.03 44.35
CA SER A 86 3.56 -6.95 43.51
C SER A 86 3.09 -7.45 42.13
N SER A 87 1.95 -6.95 41.65
CA SER A 87 1.28 -7.49 40.44
C SER A 87 2.16 -7.40 39.20
N GLN A 88 2.31 -8.52 38.50
CA GLN A 88 3.01 -8.55 37.22
C GLN A 88 2.05 -8.20 36.09
N PHE A 89 2.40 -7.20 35.28
CA PHE A 89 1.63 -6.76 34.12
C PHE A 89 2.38 -7.02 32.81
N GLN A 90 1.65 -7.48 31.80
CA GLN A 90 2.04 -7.39 30.39
C GLN A 90 1.23 -6.29 29.71
N TYR A 91 1.71 -5.78 28.57
CA TYR A 91 1.02 -4.74 27.82
C TYR A 91 0.65 -5.24 26.44
N MET A 92 -0.58 -4.95 26.02
CA MET A 92 -1.05 -5.24 24.68
C MET A 92 -1.46 -3.96 23.95
N ASP A 93 -1.12 -3.85 22.67
CA ASP A 93 -1.52 -2.74 21.82
C ASP A 93 -2.96 -2.98 21.30
N ILE A 94 -3.85 -2.03 21.54
CA ILE A 94 -5.24 -2.05 21.05
C ILE A 94 -5.48 -0.82 20.19
N GLY A 95 -5.98 -1.03 18.96
CA GLY A 95 -6.29 0.05 18.05
C GLY A 95 -6.12 -0.35 16.59
N VAL A 96 -5.49 0.50 15.80
CA VAL A 96 -5.37 0.41 14.35
C VAL A 96 -3.89 0.40 13.97
N ASN A 97 -3.48 -0.63 13.26
CA ASN A 97 -2.19 -0.73 12.62
C ASN A 97 -2.41 -0.99 11.13
N ILE A 98 -2.13 0.00 10.29
CA ILE A 98 -2.20 -0.15 8.83
C ILE A 98 -0.81 0.04 8.27
N ASP A 99 -0.38 -0.88 7.42
CA ASP A 99 0.80 -0.78 6.60
C ASP A 99 0.40 -0.92 5.14
N CYS A 100 0.96 -0.05 4.31
CA CYS A 100 0.67 -0.07 2.88
C CYS A 100 1.93 0.20 2.08
N ARG A 101 1.99 -0.35 0.86
CA ARG A 101 3.10 -0.15 -0.06
C ARG A 101 2.55 -0.03 -1.46
N ILE A 102 3.07 0.95 -2.20
CA ILE A 102 2.75 1.12 -3.61
C ILE A 102 3.83 0.42 -4.43
N GLY A 103 3.40 -0.49 -5.30
CA GLY A 103 4.22 -1.18 -6.28
C GLY A 103 4.34 -0.40 -7.58
N ASP A 104 4.27 -1.11 -8.70
CA ASP A 104 4.32 -0.47 -10.01
C ASP A 104 3.01 0.27 -10.34
N GLU A 105 3.15 1.26 -11.21
CA GLU A 105 2.05 2.05 -11.76
C GLU A 105 1.62 1.46 -13.10
N PHE A 106 0.32 1.42 -13.34
CA PHE A 106 -0.30 0.94 -14.56
C PHE A 106 -1.27 1.99 -15.10
N ASP A 107 -1.65 1.89 -16.37
CA ASP A 107 -2.67 2.77 -16.95
C ASP A 107 -4.03 2.63 -16.23
N SER A 108 -4.30 1.46 -15.64
CA SER A 108 -5.52 1.16 -14.91
C SER A 108 -5.50 1.57 -13.43
N GLY A 109 -4.35 1.95 -12.88
CA GLY A 109 -4.20 2.26 -11.45
C GLY A 109 -2.82 1.95 -10.89
N ILE A 110 -2.76 1.65 -9.59
CA ILE A 110 -1.51 1.31 -8.91
C ILE A 110 -1.60 -0.06 -8.26
N ALA A 111 -0.50 -0.83 -8.28
CA ALA A 111 -0.38 -1.99 -7.40
C ALA A 111 -0.31 -1.50 -5.94
N LEU A 112 -1.30 -1.88 -5.13
CA LEU A 112 -1.37 -1.55 -3.72
C LEU A 112 -1.35 -2.84 -2.89
N PHE A 113 -0.34 -2.94 -2.04
CA PHE A 113 -0.31 -3.89 -0.94
C PHE A 113 -0.82 -3.21 0.33
N THR A 114 -1.75 -3.84 1.03
CA THR A 114 -2.31 -3.38 2.31
C THR A 114 -2.25 -4.52 3.33
N ASN A 115 -1.74 -4.22 4.52
CA ASN A 115 -1.89 -5.04 5.73
C ASN A 115 -2.54 -4.16 6.80
N ALA A 116 -3.75 -4.51 7.25
CA ALA A 116 -4.50 -3.76 8.23
C ALA A 116 -4.91 -4.65 9.39
N GLU A 117 -4.62 -4.20 10.60
CA GLU A 117 -5.08 -4.78 11.85
C GLU A 117 -5.92 -3.74 12.60
N ILE A 118 -7.14 -4.12 12.95
CA ILE A 118 -8.05 -3.31 13.78
C ILE A 118 -8.43 -4.15 14.98
N SER A 119 -8.22 -3.62 16.17
CA SER A 119 -8.55 -4.27 17.44
C SER A 119 -9.28 -3.35 18.40
N SER A 120 -10.14 -3.96 19.22
CA SER A 120 -10.86 -3.29 20.30
C SER A 120 -11.03 -4.23 21.49
N LEU A 121 -11.13 -3.65 22.68
CA LEU A 121 -11.60 -4.38 23.85
C LEU A 121 -13.10 -4.64 23.72
N THR A 122 -13.55 -5.76 24.27
CA THR A 122 -14.96 -6.09 24.42
C THR A 122 -15.35 -6.07 25.89
N ASP A 123 -16.61 -5.78 26.17
CA ASP A 123 -17.17 -5.86 27.54
C ASP A 123 -17.46 -7.30 27.97
N ALA A 124 -16.91 -8.31 27.27
CA ALA A 124 -17.14 -9.70 27.60
C ALA A 124 -16.61 -9.98 29.01
N ASN A 125 -17.54 -10.22 29.94
CA ASN A 125 -17.28 -10.54 31.34
C ASN A 125 -16.57 -11.89 31.47
N ARG A 126 -15.26 -11.91 31.28
CA ARG A 126 -14.39 -12.99 31.73
C ARG A 126 -13.47 -12.44 32.81
N VAL A 127 -13.57 -13.00 34.01
CA VAL A 127 -12.88 -12.55 35.21
C VAL A 127 -11.38 -12.36 34.94
N GLY A 128 -10.90 -11.13 35.13
CA GLY A 128 -9.47 -10.78 35.26
C GLY A 128 -8.71 -10.37 34.00
N ASN A 129 -9.11 -10.81 32.80
CA ASN A 129 -8.36 -10.54 31.55
C ASN A 129 -9.25 -10.01 30.42
N PRO A 130 -8.78 -9.01 29.64
CA PRO A 130 -9.55 -8.45 28.56
C PRO A 130 -9.74 -9.45 27.41
N VAL A 131 -10.93 -9.45 26.82
CA VAL A 131 -11.20 -10.13 25.55
C VAL A 131 -11.05 -9.12 24.42
N VAL A 132 -10.23 -9.46 23.43
CA VAL A 132 -9.95 -8.61 22.27
C VAL A 132 -10.70 -9.09 21.05
N ARG A 133 -11.45 -8.18 20.44
CA ARG A 133 -11.96 -8.35 19.08
C ARG A 133 -10.91 -7.82 18.11
N GLN A 134 -10.58 -8.60 17.10
CA GLN A 134 -9.50 -8.28 16.17
C GLN A 134 -9.86 -8.68 14.73
N SER A 135 -9.52 -7.82 13.79
CA SER A 135 -9.62 -8.08 12.35
C SER A 135 -8.26 -7.87 11.74
N LYS A 136 -7.74 -8.91 11.07
CA LYS A 136 -6.47 -8.87 10.32
C LYS A 136 -6.77 -9.07 8.85
N ILE A 137 -6.35 -8.10 8.03
CA ILE A 137 -6.66 -8.04 6.61
C ILE A 137 -5.34 -7.88 5.87
N GLN A 138 -5.10 -8.72 4.87
CA GLN A 138 -3.99 -8.60 3.96
C GLN A 138 -4.50 -8.72 2.53
N VAL A 139 -4.28 -7.69 1.72
CA VAL A 139 -4.76 -7.62 0.34
C VAL A 139 -3.68 -7.02 -0.56
N GLU A 140 -3.52 -7.61 -1.74
CA GLU A 140 -2.74 -7.06 -2.84
C GLU A 140 -3.66 -6.94 -4.07
N SER A 141 -3.75 -5.74 -4.65
CA SER A 141 -4.65 -5.48 -5.78
C SER A 141 -4.18 -4.31 -6.63
N ILE A 142 -4.70 -4.19 -7.85
CA ILE A 142 -4.56 -2.97 -8.66
C ILE A 142 -5.74 -2.05 -8.34
N VAL A 143 -5.45 -0.86 -7.81
CA VAL A 143 -6.46 0.11 -7.39
C VAL A 143 -6.52 1.28 -8.38
N PRO A 144 -7.65 1.49 -9.09
CA PRO A 144 -7.85 2.66 -9.94
C PRO A 144 -7.79 3.97 -9.15
N LEU A 145 -7.17 4.98 -9.75
CA LEU A 145 -7.03 6.29 -9.13
C LEU A 145 -8.36 7.04 -9.06
N GLY A 146 -8.59 7.74 -7.96
CA GLY A 146 -9.75 8.61 -7.72
C GLY A 146 -11.07 7.88 -7.49
N LYS A 147 -11.08 6.55 -7.47
CA LYS A 147 -12.28 5.73 -7.20
C LYS A 147 -12.14 5.02 -5.87
N GLN A 148 -13.25 4.95 -5.13
CA GLN A 148 -13.33 4.11 -3.95
C GLN A 148 -13.52 2.65 -4.36
N VAL A 149 -12.73 1.76 -3.78
CA VAL A 149 -12.72 0.33 -4.07
C VAL A 149 -12.86 -0.46 -2.76
N LEU A 150 -13.74 -1.45 -2.75
CA LEU A 150 -13.85 -2.41 -1.65
C LEU A 150 -12.72 -3.44 -1.74
N LEU A 151 -11.81 -3.44 -0.77
CA LEU A 151 -10.71 -4.41 -0.69
C LEU A 151 -11.12 -5.71 0.01
N THR A 152 -11.99 -5.62 1.01
CA THR A 152 -12.39 -6.79 1.81
C THR A 152 -13.79 -6.60 2.36
N SER A 153 -14.54 -7.71 2.40
CA SER A 153 -15.79 -7.83 3.13
C SER A 153 -15.80 -9.17 3.85
N ALA A 154 -16.07 -9.17 5.15
CA ALA A 154 -16.10 -10.39 5.97
C ALA A 154 -17.25 -10.32 6.98
N ASP A 155 -18.02 -11.39 7.07
CA ASP A 155 -19.05 -11.55 8.11
C ASP A 155 -18.39 -12.04 9.41
N GLU A 156 -18.86 -11.53 10.54
CA GLU A 156 -18.40 -11.91 11.87
C GLU A 156 -18.92 -13.31 12.23
N VAL A 157 -18.09 -14.09 12.92
CA VAL A 157 -18.43 -15.48 13.27
C VAL A 157 -19.56 -15.54 14.30
N GLU A 158 -19.55 -14.63 15.27
CA GLU A 158 -20.50 -14.59 16.39
C GLU A 158 -21.47 -13.40 16.25
N GLY A 159 -22.13 -13.24 15.09
CA GLY A 159 -23.16 -12.22 14.92
C GLY A 159 -23.59 -11.94 13.48
N THR A 160 -24.32 -10.84 13.29
CA THR A 160 -24.77 -10.36 11.97
C THR A 160 -23.93 -9.19 11.44
N ARG A 161 -22.79 -8.94 12.09
CA ARG A 161 -21.93 -7.83 11.74
C ARG A 161 -21.05 -8.20 10.54
N ARG A 162 -20.92 -7.30 9.60
CA ARG A 162 -20.04 -7.37 8.43
C ARG A 162 -19.02 -6.27 8.48
N ILE A 163 -17.75 -6.65 8.43
CA ILE A 163 -16.62 -5.74 8.35
C ILE A 163 -16.30 -5.49 6.88
N GLN A 164 -16.01 -4.23 6.54
CA GLN A 164 -15.55 -3.84 5.22
C GLN A 164 -14.35 -2.90 5.30
N LEU A 165 -13.38 -3.12 4.41
CA LEU A 165 -12.25 -2.22 4.20
C LEU A 165 -12.30 -1.70 2.76
N GLU A 166 -12.43 -0.40 2.62
CA GLU A 166 -12.40 0.31 1.34
C GLU A 166 -11.14 1.15 1.24
N VAL A 167 -10.70 1.41 0.01
CA VAL A 167 -9.57 2.30 -0.26
C VAL A 167 -9.87 3.27 -1.40
N THR A 168 -9.36 4.47 -1.31
CA THR A 168 -9.27 5.44 -2.41
C THR A 168 -7.82 5.90 -2.54
N THR A 169 -7.29 5.93 -3.76
CA THR A 169 -5.92 6.38 -4.04
C THR A 169 -5.94 7.57 -4.96
N THR A 170 -5.22 8.64 -4.62
CA THR A 170 -5.12 9.84 -5.46
C THR A 170 -3.66 10.26 -5.62
N LYS A 171 -3.27 10.62 -6.84
CA LYS A 171 -1.92 11.12 -7.10
C LYS A 171 -1.79 12.54 -6.54
N VAL A 172 -0.74 12.78 -5.74
CA VAL A 172 -0.38 14.12 -5.25
C VAL A 172 0.29 14.88 -6.40
N LYS A 173 -0.15 16.12 -6.62
CA LYS A 173 0.41 17.01 -7.64
C LYS A 173 1.65 17.74 -7.14
#